data_AF-A0A7G3AH54-F1
#
_entry.id   AF-A0A7G3AH54-F1
#
_cell.length_a   1.000
_cell.length_b   1.000
_cell.length_c   1.000
_cell.angle_alpha   90.00
_cell.angle_beta   90.00
_cell.angle_gamma   90.00
#
_symmetry.space_group_name_H-M   'P 1'
#
loop_
_entity.id
_entity.type
_entity.pdbx_description
1 polymer ?
#
loop_
_entity_poly.entity_id
_entity_poly.type
_entity_poly.pdbx_seq_one_letter_code
_entity_poly.pdbx_strand_id
1 'polypeptide(L)'
;MRNCGLLEALCGVLMGSGVPADILTETINTVGEVVRGDMNNQEFLSMVMAPSNPPRPAIVVLLMSMVNEKQPLPLRCAVLYCFECYLYRNEIGQTSLVQTLLPSSTEVSSLTQGQLLCDGLFSTDALANWFSAVALMHGLIENPAQKEQLLRVLLATAVGSPPVSLLQQCTTLLLQGNYRVQSKIGLLMLICTWLCHCQLAVKGFLSAPNSVAFLIAQISANEHDENEYLIQGLCAFLMGICIQFNDNTVSNYRREDLCQLVVKRISCETFVTKLGEVSKHESYSKAAKQPQIRFRAPTDVLLDHEFCKLFKALEAVIVKTITSIGNEGSNITELTLSQEASGIVSQYKDIIREQDTKIAELHAMVKRNVNEMEDIRRQLGEAQASNSQLSDANILLKAQLAAATETSQVNHIGNHVAALNITGNGIPNHHGHDGQQIQAYQMENARLQQEVERLSMALREFQVKFTEKSLEMEKLRKDEEDLLELLTDQDTKIKQYRQQLRDLGAQLEDPSDEDDSDENPNGAADNGLK
;
A
#
# COMPACT_ATOMS: atom_id res chain seq x y z
N MET A 1 8.04 -2.00 -24.85
CA MET A 1 7.92 -1.03 -25.98
C MET A 1 8.90 0.13 -25.87
N ARG A 2 9.28 0.56 -24.67
CA ARG A 2 10.35 1.55 -24.45
C ARG A 2 11.72 1.15 -25.00
N ASN A 3 12.19 -0.07 -24.73
CA ASN A 3 13.54 -0.52 -25.16
C ASN A 3 13.78 -0.50 -26.69
N CYS A 4 12.72 -0.51 -27.51
CA CYS A 4 12.83 -0.40 -28.96
C CYS A 4 12.49 0.99 -29.51
N GLY A 5 12.29 2.00 -28.65
CA GLY A 5 12.00 3.37 -29.06
C GLY A 5 10.56 3.66 -29.46
N LEU A 6 9.64 2.70 -29.28
CA LEU A 6 8.26 2.83 -29.77
C LEU A 6 7.44 3.83 -28.93
N LEU A 7 7.63 3.84 -27.61
CA LEU A 7 6.92 4.79 -26.74
C LEU A 7 7.38 6.22 -27.02
N GLU A 8 8.69 6.41 -27.21
CA GLU A 8 9.31 7.67 -27.61
C GLU A 8 8.72 8.17 -28.94
N ALA A 9 8.58 7.29 -29.93
CA ALA A 9 7.98 7.63 -31.22
C ALA A 9 6.51 8.03 -31.08
N LEU A 10 5.72 7.29 -30.28
CA LEU A 10 4.31 7.61 -30.02
C LEU A 10 4.15 8.96 -29.29
N CYS A 11 4.98 9.23 -28.28
CA CYS A 11 5.02 10.52 -27.60
C CYS A 11 5.48 11.66 -28.54
N GLY A 12 6.34 11.37 -29.51
CA GLY A 12 6.71 12.30 -30.57
C GLY A 12 5.51 12.69 -31.45
N VAL A 13 4.64 11.74 -31.79
CA VAL A 13 3.38 12.01 -32.51
C VAL A 13 2.40 12.80 -31.64
N LEU A 14 2.26 12.42 -30.36
CA LEU A 14 1.42 13.10 -29.37
C LEU A 14 1.72 14.61 -29.27
N MET A 15 3.00 14.97 -29.33
CA MET A 15 3.50 16.35 -29.22
C MET A 15 3.74 17.03 -30.58
N GLY A 16 3.47 16.32 -31.68
CA GLY A 16 3.68 16.81 -33.04
C GLY A 16 2.62 17.82 -33.49
N SER A 17 3.02 18.76 -34.34
CA SER A 17 2.08 19.68 -34.98
C SER A 17 1.47 19.08 -36.24
N GLY A 18 0.20 19.39 -36.52
CA GLY A 18 -0.49 18.98 -37.76
C GLY A 18 -0.98 17.53 -37.79
N VAL A 19 -0.97 16.81 -36.66
CA VAL A 19 -1.54 15.46 -36.56
C VAL A 19 -3.07 15.53 -36.66
N PRO A 20 -3.70 14.74 -37.56
CA PRO A 20 -5.17 14.66 -37.62
C PRO A 20 -5.78 14.26 -36.28
N ALA A 21 -6.94 14.83 -35.93
CA ALA A 21 -7.54 14.68 -34.60
C ALA A 21 -7.91 13.22 -34.26
N ASP A 22 -8.35 12.44 -35.25
CA ASP A 22 -8.62 11.01 -35.14
C ASP A 22 -7.36 10.20 -34.86
N ILE A 23 -6.28 10.46 -35.61
CA ILE A 23 -4.97 9.83 -35.38
C ILE A 23 -4.40 10.21 -34.01
N LEU A 24 -4.53 11.47 -33.61
CA LEU A 24 -4.10 11.94 -32.29
C LEU A 24 -4.87 11.22 -31.18
N THR A 25 -6.18 11.08 -31.32
CA THR A 25 -7.04 10.38 -30.34
C THR A 25 -6.61 8.93 -30.17
N GLU A 26 -6.42 8.19 -31.27
CA GLU A 26 -5.96 6.79 -31.21
C GLU A 26 -4.51 6.67 -30.71
N THR A 27 -3.66 7.65 -31.01
CA THR A 27 -2.29 7.71 -30.46
C THR A 27 -2.32 7.89 -28.94
N ILE A 28 -3.17 8.79 -28.42
CA ILE A 28 -3.33 8.99 -26.96
C ILE A 28 -3.81 7.68 -26.29
N ASN A 29 -4.82 7.02 -26.88
CA ASN A 29 -5.31 5.73 -26.38
C ASN A 29 -4.19 4.68 -26.36
N THR A 30 -3.41 4.60 -27.43
CA THR A 30 -2.29 3.67 -27.55
C THR A 30 -1.22 3.96 -26.50
N VAL A 31 -0.83 5.23 -26.31
CA VAL A 31 0.12 5.63 -25.25
C VAL A 31 -0.42 5.23 -23.88
N GLY A 32 -1.71 5.47 -23.60
CA GLY A 32 -2.38 5.02 -22.38
C GLY A 32 -2.18 3.53 -22.12
N GLU A 33 -2.50 2.67 -23.08
CA GLU A 33 -2.31 1.21 -22.94
C GLU A 33 -0.85 0.80 -22.76
N VAL A 34 0.09 1.47 -23.42
CA VAL A 34 1.53 1.18 -23.31
C VAL A 34 2.08 1.54 -21.92
N VAL A 35 1.55 2.60 -21.28
CA VAL A 35 2.00 3.01 -19.94
C VAL A 35 1.25 2.30 -18.82
N ARG A 36 0.03 1.81 -19.05
CA ARG A 36 -0.87 1.31 -17.99
C ARG A 36 -0.22 0.24 -17.11
N GLY A 37 0.08 0.58 -15.87
CA GLY A 37 0.62 -0.35 -14.86
C GLY A 37 2.10 -0.70 -15.04
N ASP A 38 2.82 -0.04 -15.96
CA ASP A 38 4.27 -0.17 -16.12
C ASP A 38 4.95 1.10 -15.61
N MET A 39 5.57 0.99 -14.42
CA MET A 39 6.17 2.14 -13.71
C MET A 39 7.21 2.88 -14.56
N ASN A 40 8.04 2.15 -15.31
CA ASN A 40 9.08 2.75 -16.14
C ASN A 40 8.49 3.56 -17.31
N ASN A 41 7.41 3.08 -17.92
CA ASN A 41 6.73 3.78 -19.01
C ASN A 41 5.92 4.98 -18.50
N GLN A 42 5.30 4.86 -17.31
CA GLN A 42 4.58 5.97 -16.66
C GLN A 42 5.55 7.09 -16.24
N GLU A 43 6.70 6.74 -15.67
CA GLU A 43 7.76 7.68 -15.35
C GLU A 43 8.29 8.37 -16.62
N PHE A 44 8.48 7.62 -17.70
CA PHE A 44 8.87 8.23 -18.98
C PHE A 44 7.82 9.25 -19.45
N LEU A 45 6.53 8.90 -19.42
CA LEU A 45 5.45 9.80 -19.83
C LEU A 45 5.41 11.09 -19.00
N SER A 46 5.67 11.02 -17.69
CA SER A 46 5.69 12.20 -16.82
C SER A 46 6.83 13.17 -17.13
N MET A 47 7.93 12.68 -17.72
CA MET A 47 9.07 13.48 -18.16
C MET A 47 8.90 14.09 -19.57
N VAL A 48 7.89 13.68 -20.34
CA VAL A 48 7.66 14.23 -21.69
C VAL A 48 7.22 15.69 -21.60
N MET A 49 7.86 16.55 -22.38
CA MET A 49 7.55 17.99 -22.45
C MET A 49 7.04 18.37 -23.84
N ALA A 50 5.97 19.14 -23.89
CA ALA A 50 5.46 19.73 -25.11
C ALA A 50 6.39 20.85 -25.61
N PRO A 51 6.57 20.98 -26.93
CA PRO A 51 7.41 22.01 -27.56
C PRO A 51 6.68 23.37 -27.56
N SER A 52 6.43 23.92 -26.36
CA SER A 52 5.84 25.25 -26.15
C SER A 52 6.86 26.20 -25.51
N ASN A 53 6.56 27.50 -25.50
CA ASN A 53 7.36 28.49 -24.78
C ASN A 53 6.50 29.18 -23.68
N PRO A 54 6.72 28.88 -22.38
CA PRO A 54 7.67 27.91 -21.84
C PRO A 54 7.27 26.45 -22.13
N PRO A 55 8.20 25.47 -22.08
CA PRO A 55 7.88 24.05 -22.20
C PRO A 55 6.89 23.61 -21.11
N ARG A 56 5.92 22.78 -21.48
CA ARG A 56 4.88 22.31 -20.55
C ARG A 56 4.91 20.79 -20.44
N PRO A 57 4.71 20.21 -19.24
CA PRO A 57 4.58 18.76 -19.11
C PRO A 57 3.45 18.22 -19.98
N ALA A 58 3.67 17.10 -20.65
CA ALA A 58 2.69 16.47 -21.53
C ALA A 58 1.36 16.21 -20.80
N ILE A 59 1.43 15.74 -19.55
CA ILE A 59 0.27 15.51 -18.69
C ILE A 59 -0.55 16.78 -18.49
N VAL A 60 0.09 17.94 -18.29
CA VAL A 60 -0.62 19.22 -18.14
C VAL A 60 -1.32 19.61 -19.44
N VAL A 61 -0.66 19.45 -20.59
CA VAL A 61 -1.26 19.74 -21.92
C VAL A 61 -2.44 18.81 -22.22
N LEU A 62 -2.33 17.54 -21.84
CA LEU A 62 -3.41 16.57 -21.90
C LEU A 62 -4.59 17.06 -21.04
N LEU A 63 -4.38 17.34 -19.75
CA LEU A 63 -5.46 17.84 -18.86
C LEU A 63 -6.08 19.15 -19.35
N MET A 64 -5.31 20.08 -19.92
CA MET A 64 -5.84 21.29 -20.57
C MET A 64 -6.82 20.95 -21.70
N SER A 65 -6.54 19.89 -22.47
CA SER A 65 -7.44 19.41 -23.53
C SER A 65 -8.66 18.70 -22.95
N MET A 66 -8.51 18.00 -21.82
CA MET A 66 -9.60 17.31 -21.11
C MET A 66 -10.68 18.26 -20.60
N VAL A 67 -10.29 19.40 -20.01
CA VAL A 67 -11.23 20.34 -19.38
C VAL A 67 -11.76 21.39 -20.36
N ASN A 68 -11.23 21.46 -21.58
CA ASN A 68 -11.64 22.43 -22.59
C ASN A 68 -12.91 21.98 -23.33
N GLU A 69 -14.01 22.69 -23.11
CA GLU A 69 -15.33 22.46 -23.71
C GLU A 69 -15.33 22.47 -25.24
N LYS A 70 -14.36 23.13 -25.87
CA LYS A 70 -14.24 23.22 -27.34
C LYS A 70 -13.64 21.96 -27.96
N GLN A 71 -13.05 21.07 -27.16
CA GLN A 71 -12.43 19.85 -27.67
C GLN A 71 -13.48 18.77 -27.97
N PRO A 72 -13.31 17.98 -29.04
CA PRO A 72 -14.21 16.86 -29.33
C PRO A 72 -14.28 15.85 -28.18
N LEU A 73 -15.47 15.30 -27.93
CA LEU A 73 -15.66 14.28 -26.89
C LEU A 73 -14.67 13.10 -26.99
N PRO A 74 -14.42 12.48 -28.18
CA PRO A 74 -13.47 11.36 -28.27
C PRO A 74 -12.06 11.72 -27.79
N LEU A 75 -11.61 12.95 -28.09
CA LEU A 75 -10.32 13.45 -27.64
C LEU A 75 -10.30 13.62 -26.12
N ARG A 76 -11.32 14.25 -25.54
CA ARG A 76 -11.43 14.42 -24.08
C ARG A 76 -11.47 13.06 -23.35
N CYS A 77 -12.18 12.07 -23.90
CA CYS A 77 -12.20 10.70 -23.38
C CYS A 77 -10.83 10.00 -23.46
N ALA A 78 -10.15 10.08 -24.60
CA ALA A 78 -8.82 9.48 -24.77
C ALA A 78 -7.80 10.09 -23.80
N VAL A 79 -7.87 11.42 -23.63
CA VAL A 79 -7.04 12.16 -22.68
C VAL A 79 -7.27 11.70 -21.24
N LEU A 80 -8.53 11.61 -20.78
CA LEU A 80 -8.81 11.08 -19.45
C LEU A 80 -8.29 9.64 -19.33
N TYR A 81 -8.57 8.79 -20.30
CA TYR A 81 -8.12 7.40 -20.27
C TYR A 81 -6.59 7.27 -20.19
N CYS A 82 -5.84 8.10 -20.92
CA CYS A 82 -4.39 8.14 -20.81
C CYS A 82 -3.92 8.60 -19.43
N PHE A 83 -4.62 9.55 -18.81
CA PHE A 83 -4.33 10.02 -17.46
C PHE A 83 -4.63 8.95 -16.40
N GLU A 84 -5.75 8.23 -16.52
CA GLU A 84 -6.08 7.07 -15.68
C GLU A 84 -5.01 5.97 -15.82
N CYS A 85 -4.56 5.68 -17.04
CA CYS A 85 -3.49 4.72 -17.28
C CYS A 85 -2.16 5.16 -16.68
N TYR A 86 -1.86 6.46 -16.68
CA TYR A 86 -0.69 7.03 -16.02
C TYR A 86 -0.74 6.84 -14.49
N LEU A 87 -1.91 6.99 -13.88
CA LEU A 87 -2.10 6.84 -12.43
C LEU A 87 -2.30 5.38 -11.98
N TYR A 88 -2.66 4.48 -12.89
CA TYR A 88 -2.97 3.09 -12.57
C TYR A 88 -1.80 2.37 -11.89
N ARG A 89 -1.98 2.00 -10.61
CA ARG A 89 -0.97 1.40 -9.73
C ARG A 89 0.31 2.23 -9.55
N ASN A 90 0.23 3.54 -9.77
CA ASN A 90 1.36 4.46 -9.71
C ASN A 90 1.21 5.43 -8.53
N GLU A 91 1.60 4.99 -7.34
CA GLU A 91 1.51 5.80 -6.12
C GLU A 91 2.35 7.09 -6.20
N ILE A 92 3.46 7.07 -6.93
CA ILE A 92 4.32 8.25 -7.16
C ILE A 92 3.55 9.30 -7.97
N GLY A 93 2.90 8.88 -9.06
CA GLY A 93 2.07 9.74 -9.90
C GLY A 93 0.87 10.30 -9.15
N GLN A 94 0.18 9.47 -8.36
CA GLN A 94 -0.92 9.88 -7.50
C GLN A 94 -0.46 10.91 -6.45
N THR A 95 0.68 10.66 -5.81
CA THR A 95 1.28 11.58 -4.83
C THR A 95 1.64 12.91 -5.49
N SER A 96 2.27 12.89 -6.66
CA SER A 96 2.61 14.10 -7.42
C SER A 96 1.37 14.92 -7.77
N LEU A 97 0.27 14.26 -8.17
CA LEU A 97 -1.00 14.93 -8.44
C LEU A 97 -1.53 15.65 -7.19
N VAL A 98 -1.69 14.94 -6.06
CA VAL A 98 -2.28 15.52 -4.84
C VAL A 98 -1.39 16.61 -4.25
N GLN A 99 -0.07 16.47 -4.33
CA GLN A 99 0.86 17.52 -3.92
C GLN A 99 0.62 18.83 -4.67
N THR A 100 0.19 18.79 -5.93
CA THR A 100 -0.10 20.03 -6.70
C THR A 100 -1.34 20.78 -6.23
N LEU A 101 -2.17 20.17 -5.38
CA LEU A 101 -3.36 20.77 -4.77
C LEU A 101 -3.08 21.30 -3.35
N LEU A 102 -1.97 20.89 -2.74
CA LEU A 102 -1.62 21.31 -1.38
C LEU A 102 -0.96 22.70 -1.39
N PRO A 103 -1.14 23.49 -0.31
CA PRO A 103 -0.43 24.76 -0.16
C PRO A 103 1.09 24.52 -0.21
N SER A 104 1.79 25.19 -1.14
CA SER A 104 3.25 25.19 -1.20
C SER A 104 3.79 26.62 -1.09
N SER A 105 4.95 26.78 -0.47
CA SER A 105 5.61 28.07 -0.26
C SER A 105 6.25 28.65 -1.53
N THR A 106 6.25 27.89 -2.62
CA THR A 106 6.81 28.26 -3.91
C THR A 106 5.71 28.81 -4.82
N GLU A 107 5.83 30.06 -5.24
CA GLU A 107 4.99 30.60 -6.32
C GLU A 107 5.23 29.80 -7.61
N VAL A 108 4.34 28.86 -7.91
CA VAL A 108 4.36 28.14 -9.17
C VAL A 108 3.72 29.06 -10.21
N SER A 109 4.56 29.75 -11.00
CA SER A 109 4.14 30.63 -12.10
C SER A 109 3.55 29.86 -13.31
N SER A 110 3.43 28.54 -13.20
CA SER A 110 2.94 27.62 -14.23
C SER A 110 1.70 26.87 -13.78
N LEU A 111 0.76 26.67 -14.70
CA LEU A 111 -0.48 25.95 -14.47
C LEU A 111 -0.21 24.49 -14.06
N THR A 112 -0.76 24.07 -12.91
CA THR A 112 -0.56 22.72 -12.36
C THR A 112 -1.69 21.76 -12.74
N GLN A 113 -1.46 20.45 -12.54
CA GLN A 113 -2.49 19.43 -12.70
C GLN A 113 -3.68 19.69 -11.77
N GLY A 114 -3.40 19.95 -10.49
CA GLY A 114 -4.41 20.25 -9.48
C GLY A 114 -5.27 21.47 -9.82
N GLN A 115 -4.66 22.57 -10.28
CA GLN A 115 -5.40 23.76 -10.71
C GLN A 115 -6.36 23.45 -11.86
N LEU A 116 -5.90 22.73 -12.89
CA LEU A 116 -6.76 22.32 -14.01
C LEU A 116 -7.92 21.43 -13.59
N LEU A 117 -7.67 20.48 -12.68
CA LEU A 117 -8.73 19.60 -12.19
C LEU A 117 -9.75 20.39 -11.36
N CYS A 118 -9.31 21.31 -10.49
CA CYS A 118 -10.20 22.21 -9.76
C CYS A 118 -11.02 23.11 -10.70
N ASP A 119 -10.39 23.70 -11.73
CA ASP A 119 -11.07 24.52 -12.74
C ASP A 119 -12.18 23.72 -13.42
N GLY A 120 -11.90 22.47 -13.83
CA GLY A 120 -12.90 21.60 -14.44
C GLY A 120 -13.98 21.16 -13.45
N LEU A 121 -13.63 20.86 -12.19
CA LEU A 121 -14.55 20.42 -11.14
C LEU A 121 -15.58 21.49 -10.78
N PHE A 122 -15.19 22.76 -10.83
CA PHE A 122 -16.03 23.91 -10.51
C PHE A 122 -16.54 24.67 -11.73
N SER A 123 -16.26 24.18 -12.94
CA SER A 123 -16.75 24.77 -14.18
C SER A 123 -18.27 24.64 -14.35
N THR A 124 -18.82 25.36 -15.31
CA THR A 124 -20.22 25.24 -15.73
C THR A 124 -20.49 24.05 -16.66
N ASP A 125 -19.44 23.41 -17.20
CA ASP A 125 -19.56 22.23 -18.06
C ASP A 125 -19.66 20.95 -17.23
N ALA A 126 -20.80 20.28 -17.36
CA ALA A 126 -21.05 19.02 -16.66
C ALA A 126 -20.05 17.92 -17.02
N LEU A 127 -19.57 17.93 -18.27
CA LEU A 127 -18.62 16.95 -18.74
C LEU A 127 -17.22 17.21 -18.16
N ALA A 128 -16.79 18.48 -18.08
CA ALA A 128 -15.57 18.87 -17.36
C ALA A 128 -15.66 18.54 -15.87
N ASN A 129 -16.81 18.75 -15.22
CA ASN A 129 -17.00 18.37 -13.81
C ASN A 129 -16.79 16.86 -13.64
N TRP A 130 -17.41 16.04 -14.51
CA TRP A 130 -17.29 14.59 -14.46
C TRP A 130 -15.85 14.13 -14.71
N PHE A 131 -15.20 14.64 -15.76
CA PHE A 131 -13.81 14.30 -16.07
C PHE A 131 -12.86 14.66 -14.94
N SER A 132 -13.00 15.84 -14.34
CA SER A 132 -12.17 16.25 -13.21
C SER A 132 -12.43 15.41 -11.95
N ALA A 133 -13.69 15.09 -11.67
CA ALA A 133 -14.03 14.25 -10.51
C ALA A 133 -13.46 12.82 -10.66
N VAL A 134 -13.55 12.23 -11.85
CA VAL A 134 -12.99 10.91 -12.15
C VAL A 134 -11.46 10.94 -12.15
N ALA A 135 -10.84 11.97 -12.72
CA ALA A 135 -9.38 12.13 -12.68
C ALA A 135 -8.84 12.22 -11.24
N LEU A 136 -9.51 13.00 -10.37
CA LEU A 136 -9.19 13.07 -8.94
C LEU A 136 -9.43 11.73 -8.24
N MET A 137 -10.52 11.04 -8.59
CA MET A 137 -10.85 9.72 -8.03
C MET A 137 -9.72 8.71 -8.30
N HIS A 138 -9.20 8.65 -9.53
CA HIS A 138 -8.05 7.80 -9.89
C HIS A 138 -6.74 8.19 -9.16
N GLY A 139 -6.63 9.46 -8.72
CA GLY A 139 -5.59 9.92 -7.81
C GLY A 139 -5.66 9.32 -6.40
N LEU A 140 -6.80 8.74 -6.00
CA LEU A 140 -7.07 8.23 -4.66
C LEU A 140 -7.25 6.71 -4.58
N ILE A 141 -7.43 6.04 -5.73
CA ILE A 141 -7.64 4.59 -5.79
C ILE A 141 -6.45 3.87 -5.15
N GLU A 142 -6.76 2.97 -4.22
CA GLU A 142 -5.79 2.13 -3.49
C GLU A 142 -4.69 2.92 -2.77
N ASN A 143 -4.92 4.21 -2.46
CA ASN A 143 -3.91 5.07 -1.84
C ASN A 143 -4.45 5.81 -0.59
N PRO A 144 -4.44 5.17 0.59
CA PRO A 144 -4.94 5.76 1.83
C PRO A 144 -4.23 7.06 2.21
N ALA A 145 -2.90 7.14 2.00
CA ALA A 145 -2.13 8.33 2.30
C ALA A 145 -2.62 9.54 1.50
N GLN A 146 -2.88 9.38 0.20
CA GLN A 146 -3.37 10.48 -0.63
C GLN A 146 -4.82 10.87 -0.33
N LYS A 147 -5.66 9.93 0.14
CA LYS A 147 -7.00 10.26 0.65
C LYS A 147 -6.91 11.23 1.83
N GLU A 148 -6.00 10.99 2.76
CA GLU A 148 -5.80 11.89 3.91
C GLU A 148 -5.16 13.22 3.50
N GLN A 149 -4.16 13.20 2.61
CA GLN A 149 -3.54 14.42 2.12
C GLN A 149 -4.56 15.32 1.42
N LEU A 150 -5.43 14.76 0.59
CA LEU A 150 -6.43 15.54 -0.14
C LEU A 150 -7.42 16.26 0.81
N LEU A 151 -7.64 15.76 2.03
CA LEU A 151 -8.49 16.43 3.03
C LEU A 151 -7.91 17.78 3.51
N ARG A 152 -6.59 17.96 3.35
CA ARG A 152 -5.87 19.18 3.73
C ARG A 152 -5.98 20.29 2.69
N VAL A 153 -6.55 20.02 1.51
CA VAL A 153 -6.74 21.00 0.45
C VAL A 153 -7.81 22.01 0.88
N LEU A 154 -7.42 23.28 0.96
CA LEU A 154 -8.28 24.40 1.31
C LEU A 154 -8.50 25.29 0.08
N LEU A 155 -9.76 25.61 -0.19
CA LEU A 155 -10.18 26.46 -1.29
C LEU A 155 -10.43 27.87 -0.77
N ALA A 156 -9.97 28.86 -1.54
CA ALA A 156 -10.25 30.26 -1.24
C ALA A 156 -11.73 30.56 -1.47
N THR A 157 -12.37 31.18 -0.49
CA THR A 157 -13.76 31.64 -0.57
C THR A 157 -13.83 33.14 -0.86
N ALA A 158 -15.04 33.70 -0.94
CA ALA A 158 -15.24 35.15 -1.03
C ALA A 158 -14.45 35.90 0.06
N VAL A 159 -13.99 37.11 -0.28
CA VAL A 159 -13.18 37.94 0.62
C VAL A 159 -13.89 38.10 1.98
N GLY A 160 -13.20 37.70 3.06
CA GLY A 160 -13.72 37.75 4.43
C GLY A 160 -14.45 36.49 4.92
N SER A 161 -14.65 35.48 4.07
CA SER A 161 -15.14 34.16 4.48
C SER A 161 -13.98 33.21 4.81
N PRO A 162 -14.14 32.27 5.77
CA PRO A 162 -13.12 31.28 6.07
C PRO A 162 -12.95 30.30 4.89
N PRO A 163 -11.73 29.80 4.65
CA PRO A 163 -11.49 28.82 3.59
C PRO A 163 -12.30 27.54 3.84
N VAL A 164 -12.70 26.90 2.76
CA VAL A 164 -13.50 25.65 2.79
C VAL A 164 -12.65 24.49 2.29
N SER A 165 -12.76 23.32 2.91
CA SER A 165 -12.04 22.14 2.41
C SER A 165 -12.59 21.67 1.06
N LEU A 166 -11.77 21.02 0.25
CA LEU A 166 -12.19 20.45 -1.03
C LEU A 166 -13.36 19.46 -0.86
N LEU A 167 -13.31 18.60 0.16
CA LEU A 167 -14.39 17.64 0.46
C LEU A 167 -15.70 18.36 0.81
N GLN A 168 -15.64 19.42 1.63
CA GLN A 168 -16.80 20.23 1.99
C GLN A 168 -17.39 20.93 0.76
N GLN A 169 -16.55 21.45 -0.13
CA GLN A 169 -17.00 22.08 -1.37
C GLN A 169 -17.66 21.06 -2.32
N CYS A 170 -17.07 19.87 -2.49
CA CYS A 170 -17.69 18.78 -3.28
C CYS A 170 -19.05 18.38 -2.71
N THR A 171 -19.16 18.28 -1.39
CA THR A 171 -20.43 18.00 -0.70
C THR A 171 -21.43 19.13 -0.94
N THR A 172 -20.99 20.39 -0.85
CA THR A 172 -21.85 21.56 -1.07
C THR A 172 -22.38 21.61 -2.51
N LEU A 173 -21.57 21.27 -3.51
CA LEU A 173 -22.00 21.18 -4.91
C LEU A 173 -23.00 20.05 -5.13
N LEU A 174 -22.79 18.90 -4.50
CA LEU A 174 -23.73 17.77 -4.54
C LEU A 174 -25.12 18.15 -3.99
N LEU A 175 -25.16 18.98 -2.95
CA LEU A 175 -26.39 19.50 -2.32
C LEU A 175 -27.14 20.52 -3.18
N GLN A 176 -26.50 21.12 -4.19
CA GLN A 176 -27.16 22.13 -5.03
C GLN A 176 -28.22 21.50 -5.93
N GLY A 177 -29.47 21.95 -5.81
CA GLY A 177 -30.59 21.45 -6.59
C GLY A 177 -30.37 21.53 -8.11
N ASN A 178 -29.73 22.61 -8.57
CA ASN A 178 -29.49 22.88 -10.00
C ASN A 178 -28.22 22.22 -10.55
N TYR A 179 -27.45 21.49 -9.75
CA TYR A 179 -26.24 20.83 -10.23
C TYR A 179 -26.61 19.68 -11.17
N ARG A 180 -25.96 19.61 -12.33
CA ARG A 180 -26.33 18.68 -13.41
C ARG A 180 -26.15 17.24 -12.95
N VAL A 181 -27.04 16.36 -13.40
CA VAL A 181 -27.04 14.91 -13.09
C VAL A 181 -25.67 14.27 -13.30
N GLN A 182 -25.06 14.49 -14.47
CA GLN A 182 -23.72 13.99 -14.79
C GLN A 182 -22.65 14.47 -13.79
N SER A 183 -22.67 15.76 -13.43
CA SER A 183 -21.74 16.31 -12.44
C SER A 183 -21.94 15.70 -11.06
N LYS A 184 -23.21 15.50 -10.63
CA LYS A 184 -23.55 14.84 -9.35
C LYS A 184 -23.02 13.40 -9.32
N ILE A 185 -23.18 12.65 -10.40
CA ILE A 185 -22.68 11.28 -10.51
C ILE A 185 -21.14 11.26 -10.40
N GLY A 186 -20.44 12.15 -11.10
CA GLY A 186 -18.98 12.28 -10.99
C GLY A 186 -18.52 12.56 -9.55
N LEU A 187 -19.17 13.51 -8.87
CA LEU A 187 -18.89 13.82 -7.46
C LEU A 187 -19.19 12.65 -6.53
N LEU A 188 -20.30 11.93 -6.73
CA LEU A 188 -20.65 10.76 -5.92
C LEU A 188 -19.61 9.65 -6.07
N MET A 189 -19.11 9.38 -7.28
CA MET A 189 -18.04 8.40 -7.50
C MET A 189 -16.74 8.80 -6.79
N LEU A 190 -16.35 10.07 -6.91
CA LEU A 190 -15.19 10.63 -6.20
C LEU A 190 -15.33 10.48 -4.69
N ILE A 191 -16.44 10.95 -4.11
CA ILE A 191 -16.67 10.95 -2.66
C ILE A 191 -16.75 9.51 -2.13
N CYS A 192 -17.45 8.60 -2.81
CA CYS A 192 -17.50 7.19 -2.41
C CYS A 192 -16.09 6.56 -2.37
N THR A 193 -15.28 6.80 -3.40
CA THR A 193 -13.90 6.31 -3.46
C THR A 193 -13.04 6.92 -2.38
N TRP A 194 -13.21 8.22 -2.11
CA TRP A 194 -12.46 8.95 -1.09
C TRP A 194 -12.79 8.47 0.32
N LEU A 195 -14.05 8.22 0.63
CA LEU A 195 -14.49 7.75 1.96
C LEU A 195 -14.18 6.27 2.21
N CYS A 196 -14.18 5.45 1.15
CA CYS A 196 -13.89 4.03 1.27
C CYS A 196 -12.53 3.78 1.93
N HIS A 197 -12.50 2.98 3.01
CA HIS A 197 -11.30 2.70 3.80
C HIS A 197 -10.56 3.95 4.33
N CYS A 198 -11.24 5.08 4.52
CA CYS A 198 -10.64 6.30 5.08
C CYS A 198 -11.57 6.94 6.13
N GLN A 199 -11.34 6.63 7.41
CA GLN A 199 -12.16 7.10 8.52
C GLN A 199 -12.16 8.63 8.66
N LEU A 200 -11.01 9.29 8.42
CA LEU A 200 -10.90 10.75 8.42
C LEU A 200 -11.79 11.40 7.36
N ALA A 201 -11.90 10.81 6.17
CA ALA A 201 -12.77 11.31 5.12
C ALA A 201 -14.26 11.08 5.46
N VAL A 202 -14.60 9.95 6.08
CA VAL A 202 -15.96 9.68 6.61
C VAL A 202 -16.34 10.73 7.66
N LYS A 203 -15.44 11.01 8.62
CA LYS A 203 -15.63 12.08 9.61
C LYS A 203 -15.84 13.44 8.95
N GLY A 204 -15.03 13.78 7.96
CA GLY A 204 -15.13 15.04 7.21
C GLY A 204 -16.49 15.19 6.51
N PHE A 205 -16.99 14.14 5.87
CA PHE A 205 -18.28 14.14 5.19
C PHE A 205 -19.48 14.16 6.16
N LEU A 206 -19.43 13.39 7.25
CA LEU A 206 -20.50 13.38 8.26
C LEU A 206 -20.58 14.69 9.05
N SER A 207 -19.45 15.40 9.18
CA SER A 207 -19.41 16.73 9.78
C SER A 207 -19.92 17.83 8.84
N ALA A 208 -20.05 17.55 7.54
CA ALA A 208 -20.54 18.52 6.56
C ALA A 208 -22.03 18.85 6.79
N PRO A 209 -22.43 20.13 6.80
CA PRO A 209 -23.83 20.52 6.96
C PRO A 209 -24.76 19.86 5.93
N ASN A 210 -25.88 19.34 6.41
CA ASN A 210 -26.95 18.72 5.61
C ASN A 210 -26.56 17.48 4.77
N SER A 211 -25.34 16.95 4.91
CA SER A 211 -24.89 15.79 4.12
C SER A 211 -25.78 14.55 4.34
N VAL A 212 -25.99 14.15 5.59
CA VAL A 212 -26.83 12.99 5.95
C VAL A 212 -28.31 13.24 5.60
N ALA A 213 -28.81 14.45 5.84
CA ALA A 213 -30.19 14.82 5.52
C ALA A 213 -30.46 14.70 4.01
N PHE A 214 -29.51 15.12 3.18
CA PHE A 214 -29.57 14.95 1.73
C PHE A 214 -29.58 13.49 1.31
N LEU A 215 -28.71 12.65 1.89
CA LEU A 215 -28.71 11.22 1.56
C LEU A 215 -30.07 10.58 1.88
N ILE A 216 -30.65 10.89 3.03
CA ILE A 216 -32.00 10.40 3.39
C ILE A 216 -33.04 10.89 2.38
N ALA A 217 -33.03 12.18 2.05
CA ALA A 217 -33.98 12.76 1.11
C ALA A 217 -33.88 12.12 -0.28
N GLN A 218 -32.66 11.88 -0.78
CA GLN A 218 -32.42 11.25 -2.08
C GLN A 218 -32.86 9.79 -2.08
N ILE A 219 -32.44 8.99 -1.10
CA ILE A 219 -32.78 7.55 -1.07
C ILE A 219 -34.29 7.33 -0.91
N SER A 220 -34.97 8.19 -0.14
CA SER A 220 -36.42 8.11 0.07
C SER A 220 -37.25 8.79 -1.04
N ALA A 221 -36.62 9.46 -2.01
CA ALA A 221 -37.35 10.14 -3.07
C ALA A 221 -38.03 9.15 -4.03
N ASN A 222 -39.25 9.48 -4.44
CA ASN A 222 -40.04 8.68 -5.38
C ASN A 222 -39.93 9.26 -6.80
N GLU A 223 -38.74 9.12 -7.36
CA GLU A 223 -38.42 9.54 -8.73
C GLU A 223 -38.80 8.46 -9.75
N HIS A 224 -38.93 8.86 -11.01
CA HIS A 224 -39.33 7.98 -12.12
C HIS A 224 -38.39 8.09 -13.34
N ASP A 225 -37.23 8.75 -13.17
CA ASP A 225 -36.19 8.88 -14.20
C ASP A 225 -35.03 7.91 -13.92
N GLU A 226 -34.49 7.27 -14.97
CA GLU A 226 -33.43 6.27 -14.84
C GLU A 226 -32.14 6.84 -14.21
N ASN A 227 -31.76 8.07 -14.56
CA ASN A 227 -30.55 8.68 -14.00
C ASN A 227 -30.76 9.13 -12.55
N GLU A 228 -31.98 9.52 -12.19
CA GLU A 228 -32.32 9.79 -10.80
C GLU A 228 -32.26 8.49 -9.98
N TYR A 229 -32.74 7.35 -10.48
CA TYR A 229 -32.52 6.06 -9.79
C TYR A 229 -31.04 5.74 -9.59
N LEU A 230 -30.18 6.06 -10.56
CA LEU A 230 -28.74 5.93 -10.41
C LEU A 230 -28.19 6.83 -9.29
N ILE A 231 -28.58 8.11 -9.24
CA ILE A 231 -28.20 9.03 -8.15
C ILE A 231 -28.65 8.49 -6.79
N GLN A 232 -29.87 7.99 -6.69
CA GLN A 232 -30.41 7.42 -5.46
C GLN A 232 -29.61 6.19 -5.01
N GLY A 233 -29.25 5.31 -5.95
CA GLY A 233 -28.42 4.15 -5.67
C GLY A 233 -27.00 4.51 -5.25
N LEU A 234 -26.40 5.54 -5.87
CA LEU A 234 -25.10 6.07 -5.46
C LEU A 234 -25.16 6.75 -4.08
N CYS A 235 -26.25 7.44 -3.74
CA CYS A 235 -26.48 7.98 -2.40
C CYS A 235 -26.65 6.87 -1.35
N ALA A 236 -27.36 5.79 -1.69
CA ALA A 236 -27.46 4.60 -0.83
C ALA A 236 -26.07 3.97 -0.63
N PHE A 237 -25.29 3.86 -1.69
CA PHE A 237 -23.91 3.36 -1.61
C PHE A 237 -23.04 4.22 -0.70
N LEU A 238 -23.10 5.55 -0.86
CA LEU A 238 -22.38 6.51 -0.02
C LEU A 238 -22.79 6.41 1.46
N MET A 239 -24.10 6.33 1.75
CA MET A 239 -24.59 6.10 3.11
C MET A 239 -24.07 4.76 3.68
N GLY A 240 -24.05 3.71 2.86
CA GLY A 240 -23.50 2.40 3.22
C GLY A 240 -22.01 2.45 3.56
N ILE A 241 -21.22 3.19 2.78
CA ILE A 241 -19.80 3.46 3.06
C ILE A 241 -19.64 4.21 4.39
N CYS A 242 -20.45 5.25 4.62
CA CYS A 242 -20.43 6.02 5.87
C CYS A 242 -20.78 5.16 7.10
N ILE A 243 -21.64 4.15 6.96
CA ILE A 243 -21.94 3.18 8.02
C ILE A 243 -20.77 2.20 8.19
N GLN A 244 -20.27 1.65 7.07
CA GLN A 244 -19.27 0.58 7.07
C GLN A 244 -17.92 1.02 7.63
N PHE A 245 -17.49 2.24 7.31
CA PHE A 245 -16.17 2.79 7.70
C PHE A 245 -16.27 3.89 8.76
N ASN A 246 -17.36 3.91 9.53
CA ASN A 246 -17.53 4.84 10.66
C ASN A 246 -16.66 4.42 11.85
N ASP A 247 -15.91 5.35 12.42
CA ASP A 247 -15.12 5.16 13.65
C ASP A 247 -15.83 5.67 14.92
N ASN A 248 -17.08 6.11 14.78
CA ASN A 248 -17.93 6.70 15.82
C ASN A 248 -17.43 8.02 16.42
N THR A 249 -16.51 8.72 15.75
CA THR A 249 -15.95 9.99 16.27
C THR A 249 -16.89 11.19 16.11
N VAL A 250 -17.89 11.11 15.22
CA VAL A 250 -18.90 12.17 15.04
C VAL A 250 -20.11 11.88 15.93
N SER A 251 -20.25 12.62 17.03
CA SER A 251 -21.21 12.34 18.12
C SER A 251 -22.67 12.19 17.68
N ASN A 252 -23.13 12.97 16.70
CA ASN A 252 -24.51 12.95 16.21
C ASN A 252 -24.75 11.94 15.07
N TYR A 253 -23.69 11.33 14.54
CA TYR A 253 -23.72 10.43 13.39
C TYR A 253 -22.81 9.23 13.62
N ARG A 254 -22.89 8.63 14.82
CA ARG A 254 -22.23 7.35 15.08
C ARG A 254 -22.89 6.28 14.22
N ARG A 255 -22.22 5.15 14.06
CA ARG A 255 -22.72 4.02 13.25
C ARG A 255 -24.16 3.66 13.60
N GLU A 256 -24.46 3.52 14.89
CA GLU A 256 -25.80 3.19 15.37
C GLU A 256 -26.84 4.26 15.03
N ASP A 257 -26.48 5.55 15.11
CA ASP A 257 -27.37 6.65 14.76
C ASP A 257 -27.72 6.60 13.26
N LEU A 258 -26.73 6.36 12.40
CA LEU A 258 -26.94 6.17 10.96
C LEU A 258 -27.79 4.92 10.65
N CYS A 259 -27.53 3.81 11.34
CA CYS A 259 -28.35 2.59 11.23
C CYS A 259 -29.81 2.86 11.60
N GLN A 260 -30.06 3.58 12.70
CA GLN A 260 -31.40 3.95 13.11
C GLN A 260 -32.08 4.89 12.11
N LEU A 261 -31.34 5.80 11.48
CA LEU A 261 -31.86 6.65 10.41
C LEU A 261 -32.30 5.79 9.20
N VAL A 262 -31.52 4.79 8.80
CA VAL A 262 -31.91 3.86 7.74
C VAL A 262 -33.20 3.13 8.11
N VAL A 263 -33.27 2.52 9.30
CA VAL A 263 -34.47 1.77 9.75
C VAL A 263 -35.71 2.66 9.83
N LYS A 264 -35.59 3.84 10.44
CA LYS A 264 -36.75 4.69 10.77
C LYS A 264 -37.19 5.61 9.63
N ARG A 265 -36.28 6.05 8.76
CA ARG A 265 -36.57 7.08 7.72
C ARG A 265 -36.60 6.54 6.30
N ILE A 266 -35.94 5.41 6.03
CA ILE A 266 -35.80 4.83 4.68
C ILE A 266 -36.46 3.45 4.60
N SER A 267 -36.27 2.62 5.64
CA SER A 267 -36.41 1.16 5.67
C SER A 267 -35.25 0.41 4.98
N CYS A 268 -34.87 -0.74 5.56
CA CYS A 268 -33.79 -1.57 5.01
C CYS A 268 -34.12 -2.12 3.61
N GLU A 269 -35.39 -2.45 3.35
CA GLU A 269 -35.84 -2.96 2.05
C GLU A 269 -35.70 -1.89 0.95
N THR A 270 -36.20 -0.67 1.21
CA THR A 270 -36.03 0.45 0.27
C THR A 270 -34.55 0.75 0.06
N PHE A 271 -33.75 0.77 1.12
CA PHE A 271 -32.31 1.01 1.01
C PHE A 271 -31.63 0.01 0.08
N VAL A 272 -31.84 -1.29 0.30
CA VAL A 272 -31.24 -2.37 -0.51
C VAL A 272 -31.75 -2.30 -1.96
N THR A 273 -33.04 -2.01 -2.15
CA THR A 273 -33.64 -1.84 -3.48
C THR A 273 -32.96 -0.69 -4.23
N LYS A 274 -32.83 0.49 -3.60
CA LYS A 274 -32.17 1.65 -4.21
C LYS A 274 -30.70 1.39 -4.48
N LEU A 275 -29.98 0.77 -3.55
CA LEU A 275 -28.58 0.40 -3.75
C LEU A 275 -28.40 -0.46 -5.02
N GLY A 276 -29.28 -1.44 -5.22
CA GLY A 276 -29.26 -2.32 -6.40
C GLY A 276 -29.59 -1.62 -7.72
N GLU A 277 -30.07 -0.39 -7.74
CA GLU A 277 -30.32 0.35 -8.99
C GLU A 277 -29.02 0.70 -9.73
N VAL A 278 -27.89 0.81 -9.00
CA VAL A 278 -26.58 1.09 -9.63
C VAL A 278 -26.16 -0.02 -10.58
N SER A 279 -26.25 -1.29 -10.15
CA SER A 279 -25.85 -2.45 -10.97
C SER A 279 -26.85 -2.77 -12.09
N LYS A 280 -28.11 -2.35 -11.96
CA LYS A 280 -29.16 -2.47 -12.99
C LYS A 280 -29.03 -1.43 -14.11
N HIS A 281 -28.43 -0.27 -13.84
CA HIS A 281 -28.33 0.81 -14.81
C HIS A 281 -27.54 0.41 -16.06
N GLU A 282 -27.97 0.81 -17.25
CA GLU A 282 -27.33 0.42 -18.52
C GLU A 282 -25.85 0.83 -18.57
N SER A 283 -25.53 2.03 -18.06
CA SER A 283 -24.16 2.54 -17.98
C SER A 283 -23.23 1.66 -17.15
N TYR A 284 -23.73 0.96 -16.11
CA TYR A 284 -22.90 0.06 -15.31
C TYR A 284 -22.43 -1.12 -16.16
N SER A 285 -23.34 -1.73 -16.92
CA SER A 285 -23.03 -2.83 -17.83
C SER A 285 -22.05 -2.44 -18.94
N LYS A 286 -22.04 -1.16 -19.35
CA LYS A 286 -21.07 -0.62 -20.33
C LYS A 286 -19.71 -0.37 -19.69
N ALA A 287 -19.66 0.35 -18.57
CA ALA A 287 -18.43 0.74 -17.88
C ALA A 287 -17.67 -0.45 -17.25
N ALA A 288 -18.39 -1.43 -16.71
CA ALA A 288 -17.76 -2.58 -16.05
C ALA A 288 -17.00 -3.51 -17.02
N LYS A 289 -17.23 -3.42 -18.34
CA LYS A 289 -16.62 -4.33 -19.33
C LYS A 289 -15.16 -4.05 -19.61
N GLN A 290 -14.77 -2.79 -19.73
CA GLN A 290 -13.41 -2.42 -20.09
C GLN A 290 -13.02 -1.05 -19.49
N PRO A 291 -11.72 -0.84 -19.18
CA PRO A 291 -11.23 0.45 -18.70
C PRO A 291 -11.36 1.59 -19.72
N GLN A 292 -11.32 1.28 -21.02
CA GLN A 292 -11.26 2.32 -22.03
C GLN A 292 -12.59 3.04 -22.24
N ILE A 293 -12.52 4.36 -22.14
CA ILE A 293 -13.67 5.29 -22.28
C ILE A 293 -14.04 5.45 -23.76
N ARG A 294 -15.09 4.75 -24.20
CA ARG A 294 -15.60 4.83 -25.57
C ARG A 294 -17.09 5.17 -25.58
N PHE A 295 -17.40 6.46 -25.48
CA PHE A 295 -18.77 6.96 -25.51
C PHE A 295 -19.11 7.64 -26.85
N ARG A 296 -20.37 7.51 -27.28
CA ARG A 296 -20.85 8.11 -28.53
C ARG A 296 -21.49 9.47 -28.31
N ALA A 297 -22.12 9.68 -27.16
CA ALA A 297 -22.70 10.97 -26.76
C ALA A 297 -22.19 11.40 -25.37
N PRO A 298 -22.10 12.71 -25.09
CA PRO A 298 -21.72 13.21 -23.77
C PRO A 298 -22.64 12.72 -22.65
N THR A 299 -23.92 12.47 -22.96
CA THR A 299 -24.93 11.95 -22.02
C THR A 299 -24.67 10.51 -21.58
N ASP A 300 -23.89 9.74 -22.34
CA ASP A 300 -23.57 8.35 -22.00
C ASP A 300 -22.46 8.24 -20.95
N VAL A 301 -21.71 9.34 -20.73
CA VAL A 301 -20.55 9.39 -19.84
C VAL A 301 -21.03 9.54 -18.39
N LEU A 302 -21.34 8.41 -17.74
CA LEU A 302 -21.90 8.41 -16.38
C LEU A 302 -21.06 7.65 -15.36
N LEU A 303 -20.70 6.40 -15.63
CA LEU A 303 -19.96 5.56 -14.67
C LEU A 303 -18.55 5.23 -15.17
N ASP A 304 -17.60 5.23 -14.25
CA ASP A 304 -16.21 4.83 -14.47
C ASP A 304 -15.98 3.33 -14.22
N HIS A 305 -14.99 2.76 -14.90
CA HIS A 305 -14.65 1.35 -14.81
C HIS A 305 -14.13 0.92 -13.42
N GLU A 306 -13.20 1.67 -12.84
CA GLU A 306 -12.64 1.32 -11.53
C GLU A 306 -13.66 1.59 -10.41
N PHE A 307 -14.51 2.61 -10.55
CA PHE A 307 -15.67 2.78 -9.66
C PHE A 307 -16.62 1.57 -9.70
N CYS A 308 -16.91 1.00 -10.89
CA CYS A 308 -17.74 -0.19 -10.99
C CYS A 308 -17.16 -1.39 -10.22
N LYS A 309 -15.82 -1.52 -10.16
CA LYS A 309 -15.15 -2.54 -9.34
C LYS A 309 -15.30 -2.27 -7.84
N LEU A 310 -15.13 -1.01 -7.42
CA LEU A 310 -15.36 -0.59 -6.04
C LEU A 310 -16.79 -0.93 -5.60
N PHE A 311 -17.78 -0.55 -6.42
CA PHE A 311 -19.18 -0.86 -6.15
C PHE A 311 -19.40 -2.38 -6.00
N LYS A 312 -18.91 -3.17 -6.97
CA LYS A 312 -19.04 -4.64 -6.94
C LYS A 312 -18.42 -5.26 -5.69
N ALA A 313 -17.28 -4.73 -5.22
CA ALA A 313 -16.60 -5.24 -4.05
C ALA A 313 -17.36 -4.96 -2.75
N LEU A 314 -18.04 -3.82 -2.66
CA LEU A 314 -18.70 -3.37 -1.42
C LEU A 314 -20.21 -3.59 -1.38
N GLU A 315 -20.88 -3.78 -2.52
CA GLU A 315 -22.35 -3.95 -2.59
C GLU A 315 -22.82 -5.07 -1.67
N ALA A 316 -22.25 -6.27 -1.79
CA ALA A 316 -22.62 -7.42 -0.97
C ALA A 316 -22.35 -7.20 0.54
N VAL A 317 -21.24 -6.52 0.86
CA VAL A 317 -20.87 -6.21 2.25
C VAL A 317 -21.87 -5.23 2.86
N ILE A 318 -22.23 -4.17 2.12
CA ILE A 318 -23.22 -3.18 2.56
C ILE A 318 -24.60 -3.82 2.71
N VAL A 319 -25.06 -4.61 1.73
CA VAL A 319 -26.35 -5.32 1.80
C VAL A 319 -26.42 -6.21 3.04
N LYS A 320 -25.36 -6.96 3.33
CA LYS A 320 -25.27 -7.80 4.53
C LYS A 320 -25.37 -6.96 5.80
N THR A 321 -24.63 -5.86 5.90
CA THR A 321 -24.68 -4.93 7.03
C THR A 321 -26.09 -4.38 7.25
N ILE A 322 -26.75 -3.87 6.20
CA ILE A 322 -28.11 -3.28 6.30
C ILE A 322 -29.18 -4.32 6.63
N THR A 323 -29.06 -5.53 6.08
CA THR A 323 -30.01 -6.62 6.36
C THR A 323 -29.88 -7.10 7.81
N SER A 324 -28.65 -7.18 8.35
CA SER A 324 -28.41 -7.53 9.76
C SER A 324 -29.10 -6.55 10.71
N ILE A 325 -28.97 -5.25 10.43
CA ILE A 325 -29.59 -4.16 11.22
C ILE A 325 -31.12 -4.29 11.22
N GLY A 326 -31.73 -4.69 10.10
CA GLY A 326 -33.18 -4.86 9.99
C GLY A 326 -33.71 -6.05 10.81
N ASN A 327 -32.91 -7.10 10.98
CA ASN A 327 -33.31 -8.32 11.69
C ASN A 327 -33.10 -8.23 13.21
N GLU A 328 -32.08 -7.52 13.68
CA GLU A 328 -31.66 -7.46 15.09
C GLU A 328 -32.23 -6.25 15.85
N GLY A 329 -33.47 -5.85 15.56
CA GLY A 329 -34.11 -4.58 15.94
C GLY A 329 -34.19 -4.19 17.44
N SER A 330 -33.33 -4.70 18.34
CA SER A 330 -33.24 -4.28 19.75
C SER A 330 -31.87 -4.44 20.42
N ASN A 331 -30.82 -4.97 19.77
CA ASN A 331 -29.47 -5.09 20.37
C ASN A 331 -28.36 -4.70 19.38
N ILE A 332 -28.36 -3.43 18.96
CA ILE A 332 -27.39 -2.89 17.99
C ILE A 332 -25.98 -2.72 18.61
N THR A 333 -25.86 -2.78 19.94
CA THR A 333 -24.59 -2.70 20.67
C THR A 333 -23.63 -3.87 20.39
N GLU A 334 -24.12 -5.00 19.88
CA GLU A 334 -23.30 -6.17 19.55
C GLU A 334 -22.72 -6.14 18.12
N LEU A 335 -23.13 -5.17 17.28
CA LEU A 335 -22.57 -4.96 15.93
C LEU A 335 -21.19 -4.28 15.95
N THR A 336 -20.66 -3.95 17.13
CA THR A 336 -19.31 -3.40 17.35
C THR A 336 -18.20 -4.43 17.12
N LEU A 337 -18.55 -5.72 17.03
CA LEU A 337 -17.67 -6.75 16.50
C LEU A 337 -18.42 -7.51 15.41
N SER A 338 -18.23 -7.10 14.16
CA SER A 338 -18.66 -7.94 13.04
C SER A 338 -18.11 -9.35 13.24
N GLN A 339 -18.94 -10.38 12.98
CA GLN A 339 -18.49 -11.77 12.97
C GLN A 339 -17.32 -12.00 11.99
N GLU A 340 -17.12 -11.09 11.04
CA GLU A 340 -15.93 -10.99 10.20
C GLU A 340 -14.73 -10.40 10.93
N ALA A 341 -14.86 -9.37 11.78
CA ALA A 341 -13.78 -8.95 12.67
C ALA A 341 -13.42 -10.04 13.67
N SER A 342 -14.39 -10.78 14.23
CA SER A 342 -14.07 -11.93 15.10
C SER A 342 -13.43 -13.09 14.34
N GLY A 343 -13.91 -13.41 13.13
CA GLY A 343 -13.34 -14.45 12.27
C GLY A 343 -11.96 -14.09 11.72
N ILE A 344 -11.75 -12.85 11.30
CA ILE A 344 -10.47 -12.31 10.82
C ILE A 344 -9.51 -12.13 12.00
N VAL A 345 -9.96 -11.68 13.17
CA VAL A 345 -9.13 -11.65 14.39
C VAL A 345 -8.81 -13.07 14.85
N SER A 346 -9.69 -14.06 14.68
CA SER A 346 -9.37 -15.47 14.91
C SER A 346 -8.33 -15.97 13.91
N GLN A 347 -8.47 -15.68 12.62
CA GLN A 347 -7.48 -16.03 11.60
C GLN A 347 -6.15 -15.34 11.84
N TYR A 348 -6.12 -14.06 12.21
CA TYR A 348 -4.89 -13.37 12.61
C TYR A 348 -4.32 -13.95 13.90
N LYS A 349 -5.13 -14.34 14.89
CA LYS A 349 -4.66 -15.03 16.09
C LYS A 349 -4.09 -16.42 15.76
N ASP A 350 -4.66 -17.13 14.80
CA ASP A 350 -4.17 -18.44 14.37
C ASP A 350 -2.89 -18.31 13.55
N ILE A 351 -2.78 -17.30 12.67
CA ILE A 351 -1.54 -16.95 11.96
C ILE A 351 -0.47 -16.50 12.93
N ILE A 352 -0.80 -15.66 13.93
CA ILE A 352 0.15 -15.23 14.96
C ILE A 352 0.61 -16.42 15.77
N ARG A 353 -0.29 -17.35 16.16
CA ARG A 353 0.09 -18.58 16.86
C ARG A 353 0.97 -19.49 16.00
N GLU A 354 0.69 -19.61 14.71
CA GLU A 354 1.51 -20.39 13.77
C GLU A 354 2.88 -19.74 13.59
N GLN A 355 2.94 -18.42 13.45
CA GLN A 355 4.17 -17.64 13.40
C GLN A 355 4.96 -17.75 14.70
N ASP A 356 4.32 -17.65 15.87
CA ASP A 356 4.96 -17.83 17.18
C ASP A 356 5.51 -19.25 17.34
N THR A 357 4.76 -20.26 16.88
CA THR A 357 5.22 -21.65 16.84
C THR A 357 6.43 -21.78 15.92
N LYS A 358 6.40 -21.13 14.75
CA LYS A 358 7.52 -21.16 13.80
C LYS A 358 8.74 -20.42 14.33
N ILE A 359 8.55 -19.29 15.00
CA ILE A 359 9.60 -18.53 15.68
C ILE A 359 10.21 -19.40 16.79
N ALA A 360 9.39 -20.09 17.58
CA ALA A 360 9.88 -21.01 18.60
C ALA A 360 10.67 -22.19 18.01
N GLU A 361 10.20 -22.79 16.92
CA GLU A 361 10.91 -23.84 16.19
C GLU A 361 12.24 -23.34 15.61
N LEU A 362 12.23 -22.16 14.98
CA LEU A 362 13.42 -21.52 14.42
C LEU A 362 14.43 -21.19 15.52
N HIS A 363 13.98 -20.64 16.65
CA HIS A 363 14.83 -20.41 17.82
C HIS A 363 15.42 -21.71 18.37
N ALA A 364 14.63 -22.78 18.45
CA ALA A 364 15.12 -24.09 18.88
C ALA A 364 16.13 -24.69 17.89
N MET A 365 15.93 -24.48 16.59
CA MET A 365 16.85 -24.92 15.54
C MET A 365 18.14 -24.10 15.55
N VAL A 366 18.05 -22.77 15.69
CA VAL A 366 19.22 -21.89 15.87
C VAL A 366 20.01 -22.32 17.10
N LYS A 367 19.35 -22.59 18.23
CA LYS A 367 20.01 -23.08 19.45
C LYS A 367 20.72 -24.42 19.22
N ARG A 368 20.08 -25.37 18.52
CA ARG A 368 20.71 -26.66 18.15
C ARG A 368 21.93 -26.44 17.26
N ASN A 369 21.81 -25.62 16.23
CA ASN A 369 22.91 -25.34 15.29
C ASN A 369 24.07 -24.60 15.98
N VAL A 370 23.79 -23.70 16.92
CA VAL A 370 24.83 -23.02 17.72
C VAL A 370 25.58 -24.04 18.57
N ASN A 371 24.88 -24.96 19.25
CA ASN A 371 25.51 -26.01 20.05
C ASN A 371 26.38 -26.94 19.17
N GLU A 372 25.87 -27.36 18.01
CA GLU A 372 26.64 -28.17 17.05
C GLU A 372 27.86 -27.41 16.52
N MET A 373 27.72 -26.11 16.24
CA MET A 373 28.85 -25.26 15.83
C MET A 373 29.92 -25.17 16.93
N GLU A 374 29.51 -25.04 18.19
CA GLU A 374 30.44 -25.05 19.34
C GLU A 374 31.14 -26.40 19.50
N ASP A 375 30.44 -27.51 19.35
CA ASP A 375 31.03 -28.85 19.41
C ASP A 375 32.00 -29.10 18.26
N ILE A 376 31.66 -28.72 17.03
CA ILE A 376 32.56 -28.84 15.87
C ILE A 376 33.78 -27.93 16.06
N ARG A 377 33.60 -26.71 16.58
CA ARG A 377 34.73 -25.82 16.89
C ARG A 377 35.67 -26.42 17.93
N ARG A 378 35.12 -27.08 18.95
CA ARG A 378 35.92 -27.78 19.96
C ARG A 378 36.70 -28.93 19.35
N GLN A 379 36.05 -29.80 18.56
CA GLN A 379 36.70 -30.91 17.87
C GLN A 379 37.78 -30.42 16.90
N LEU A 380 37.53 -29.32 16.18
CA LEU A 380 38.51 -28.71 15.30
C LEU A 380 39.75 -28.22 16.09
N GLY A 381 39.54 -27.61 17.25
CA GLY A 381 40.63 -27.19 18.14
C GLY A 381 41.47 -28.37 18.65
N GLU A 382 40.82 -29.46 19.05
CA GLU A 382 41.50 -30.70 19.49
C GLU A 382 42.28 -31.33 18.34
N ALA A 383 41.70 -31.41 17.14
CA ALA A 383 42.35 -31.93 15.94
C ALA A 383 43.54 -31.07 15.52
N GLN A 384 43.42 -29.73 15.59
CA GLN A 384 44.52 -28.81 15.30
C GLN A 384 45.67 -28.96 16.30
N ALA A 385 45.36 -29.11 17.59
CA ALA A 385 46.39 -29.35 18.62
C ALA A 385 47.11 -30.69 18.38
N SER A 386 46.37 -31.75 18.07
CA SER A 386 46.96 -33.06 17.73
C SER A 386 47.82 -32.98 16.47
N ASN A 387 47.37 -32.27 15.45
CA ASN A 387 48.13 -32.10 14.21
C ASN A 387 49.40 -31.28 14.41
N SER A 388 49.37 -30.25 15.29
CA SER A 388 50.57 -29.52 15.69
C SER A 388 51.58 -30.44 16.39
N GLN A 389 51.12 -31.27 17.34
CA GLN A 389 51.98 -32.22 18.03
C GLN A 389 52.60 -33.25 17.08
N LEU A 390 51.81 -33.77 16.12
CA LEU A 390 52.30 -34.69 15.09
C LEU A 390 53.27 -34.00 14.12
N SER A 391 53.03 -32.73 13.79
CA SER A 391 53.95 -31.93 12.98
C SER A 391 55.28 -31.73 13.69
N ASP A 392 55.25 -31.34 14.97
CA ASP A 392 56.47 -31.15 15.79
C ASP A 392 57.23 -32.46 15.95
N ALA A 393 56.53 -33.58 16.19
CA ALA A 393 57.12 -34.91 16.22
C ALA A 393 57.75 -35.29 14.86
N ASN A 394 57.11 -34.95 13.74
CA ASN A 394 57.66 -35.19 12.41
C ASN A 394 58.88 -34.32 12.11
N ILE A 395 58.91 -33.06 12.56
CA ILE A 395 60.08 -32.18 12.45
C ILE A 395 61.24 -32.77 13.25
N LEU A 396 60.98 -33.21 14.48
CA LEU A 396 61.97 -33.87 15.33
C LEU A 396 62.48 -35.17 14.70
N LEU A 397 61.59 -36.01 14.17
CA LEU A 397 61.94 -37.27 13.52
C LEU A 397 62.77 -37.03 12.25
N LYS A 398 62.43 -36.01 11.45
CA LYS A 398 63.23 -35.59 10.28
C LYS A 398 64.59 -35.06 10.69
N ALA A 399 64.70 -34.31 11.78
CA ALA A 399 65.97 -33.85 12.32
C ALA A 399 66.83 -35.02 12.85
N GLN A 400 66.22 -36.00 13.52
CA GLN A 400 66.88 -37.22 13.97
C GLN A 400 67.32 -38.11 12.80
N LEU A 401 66.49 -38.24 11.76
CA LEU A 401 66.87 -38.95 10.53
C LEU A 401 68.00 -38.23 9.80
N ALA A 402 67.99 -36.91 9.68
CA ALA A 402 69.10 -36.15 9.12
C ALA A 402 70.40 -36.39 9.91
N ALA A 403 70.34 -36.39 11.24
CA ALA A 403 71.48 -36.70 12.11
C ALA A 403 71.92 -38.19 12.03
N ALA A 404 70.98 -39.13 11.84
CA ALA A 404 71.25 -40.56 11.69
C ALA A 404 71.79 -40.92 10.29
N THR A 405 71.43 -40.16 9.25
CA THR A 405 72.01 -40.35 7.91
C THR A 405 73.45 -39.86 7.85
N GLU A 406 73.85 -38.92 8.72
CA GLU A 406 75.25 -38.53 8.94
C GLU A 406 76.03 -39.52 9.85
N THR A 407 75.36 -40.49 10.49
CA THR A 407 75.97 -41.40 11.47
C THR A 407 75.62 -42.88 11.20
N SER A 408 76.38 -43.50 10.28
CA SER A 408 76.65 -44.96 10.18
C SER A 408 75.56 -45.84 9.57
N GLN A 409 75.81 -46.44 8.39
CA GLN A 409 76.40 -47.78 8.24
C GLN A 409 75.72 -48.91 9.04
N VAL A 410 74.87 -49.65 8.32
CA VAL A 410 74.86 -51.14 8.21
C VAL A 410 74.94 -51.94 9.53
N ASN A 411 73.80 -52.48 10.00
CA ASN A 411 73.59 -53.93 10.20
C ASN A 411 72.31 -54.27 11.01
N HIS A 412 71.54 -55.23 10.46
CA HIS A 412 70.65 -56.25 11.07
C HIS A 412 69.71 -55.86 12.25
N ILE A 413 68.42 -56.21 12.26
CA ILE A 413 67.89 -57.59 12.41
C ILE A 413 66.42 -57.61 11.97
N GLY A 414 66.10 -58.44 10.97
CA GLY A 414 64.76 -58.96 10.74
C GLY A 414 64.65 -60.35 11.37
N ASN A 415 63.77 -60.51 12.35
CA ASN A 415 63.17 -61.79 12.76
C ASN A 415 62.22 -61.57 13.95
N HIS A 416 60.95 -61.25 13.67
CA HIS A 416 59.88 -61.40 14.66
C HIS A 416 58.48 -61.60 14.02
N VAL A 417 58.38 -62.44 12.97
CA VAL A 417 57.09 -62.75 12.30
C VAL A 417 56.80 -64.27 12.27
N ALA A 418 57.44 -65.06 13.12
CA ALA A 418 57.40 -66.53 13.05
C ALA A 418 56.55 -67.24 14.13
N ALA A 419 55.62 -66.57 14.83
CA ALA A 419 54.88 -67.20 15.95
C ALA A 419 53.40 -66.83 16.11
N LEU A 420 52.69 -66.53 15.01
CA LEU A 420 51.20 -66.47 15.01
C LEU A 420 50.53 -67.36 13.94
N ASN A 421 51.31 -68.21 13.26
CA ASN A 421 50.75 -69.35 12.55
C ASN A 421 50.39 -70.43 13.57
N ILE A 422 49.09 -70.60 13.84
CA ILE A 422 48.36 -71.86 14.04
C ILE A 422 47.01 -71.46 14.65
N THR A 423 46.02 -71.17 13.79
CA THR A 423 44.59 -71.47 13.98
C THR A 423 43.78 -70.77 12.89
N GLY A 424 43.01 -71.55 12.12
CA GLY A 424 41.96 -71.01 11.25
C GLY A 424 42.13 -71.31 9.76
N ASN A 425 41.85 -72.56 9.39
CA ASN A 425 41.41 -72.90 8.04
C ASN A 425 40.18 -72.07 7.66
N GLY A 426 40.18 -71.51 6.44
CA GLY A 426 38.97 -71.12 5.70
C GLY A 426 38.78 -69.62 5.51
N ILE A 427 38.96 -69.12 4.28
CA ILE A 427 38.10 -68.15 3.57
C ILE A 427 38.55 -68.15 2.08
N PRO A 428 37.65 -68.42 1.11
CA PRO A 428 37.94 -68.25 -0.31
C PRO A 428 37.84 -66.78 -0.77
N ASN A 429 38.63 -66.46 -1.80
CA ASN A 429 38.57 -65.30 -2.70
C ASN A 429 37.27 -64.47 -2.71
N HIS A 430 37.37 -63.17 -2.36
CA HIS A 430 36.32 -62.16 -2.59
C HIS A 430 36.80 -60.88 -3.32
N HIS A 431 37.81 -60.98 -4.20
CA HIS A 431 38.44 -59.82 -4.88
C HIS A 431 37.64 -59.21 -6.07
N GLY A 432 36.32 -59.42 -6.16
CA GLY A 432 35.48 -58.90 -7.24
C GLY A 432 34.49 -57.80 -6.84
N HIS A 433 34.09 -57.75 -5.56
CA HIS A 433 32.99 -56.90 -5.11
C HIS A 433 33.46 -55.53 -4.55
N ASP A 434 34.69 -55.45 -4.05
CA ASP A 434 35.20 -54.24 -3.38
C ASP A 434 35.58 -53.10 -4.37
N GLY A 435 36.00 -53.43 -5.60
CA GLY A 435 36.42 -52.43 -6.59
C GLY A 435 35.27 -51.56 -7.13
N GLN A 436 34.10 -52.15 -7.39
CA GLN A 436 32.92 -51.41 -7.85
C GLN A 436 32.33 -50.53 -6.75
N GLN A 437 32.42 -50.97 -5.50
CA GLN A 437 31.91 -50.24 -4.35
C GLN A 437 32.80 -49.03 -4.00
N ILE A 438 34.13 -49.17 -4.10
CA ILE A 438 35.07 -48.05 -3.96
C ILE A 438 34.82 -46.98 -5.03
N GLN A 439 34.54 -47.37 -6.28
CA GLN A 439 34.27 -46.42 -7.36
C GLN A 439 32.94 -45.68 -7.20
N ALA A 440 31.91 -46.33 -6.66
CA ALA A 440 30.65 -45.69 -6.29
C ALA A 440 30.84 -44.66 -5.17
N TYR A 441 31.62 -45.00 -4.12
CA TYR A 441 31.93 -44.06 -3.04
C TYR A 441 32.78 -42.86 -3.50
N GLN A 442 33.65 -43.04 -4.50
CA GLN A 442 34.42 -41.93 -5.08
C GLN A 442 33.52 -40.93 -5.85
N MET A 443 32.55 -41.43 -6.62
CA MET A 443 31.58 -40.57 -7.32
C MET A 443 30.65 -39.84 -6.35
N GLU A 444 30.17 -40.51 -5.29
CA GLU A 444 29.34 -39.89 -4.26
C GLU A 444 30.10 -38.79 -3.51
N ASN A 445 31.38 -39.02 -3.16
CA ASN A 445 32.23 -38.01 -2.53
C ASN A 445 32.48 -36.79 -3.41
N ALA A 446 32.70 -36.98 -4.72
CA ALA A 446 32.84 -35.85 -5.65
C ALA A 446 31.56 -35.01 -5.75
N ARG A 447 30.39 -35.67 -5.74
CA ARG A 447 29.09 -34.98 -5.72
C ARG A 447 28.88 -34.20 -4.42
N LEU A 448 29.19 -34.80 -3.28
CA LEU A 448 29.09 -34.15 -1.97
C LEU A 448 30.04 -32.96 -1.85
N GLN A 449 31.26 -33.05 -2.39
CA GLN A 449 32.20 -31.93 -2.44
C GLN A 449 31.65 -30.75 -3.26
N GLN A 450 31.04 -31.02 -4.41
CA GLN A 450 30.44 -29.98 -5.24
C GLN A 450 29.25 -29.29 -4.55
N GLU A 451 28.43 -30.05 -3.80
CA GLU A 451 27.31 -29.50 -3.05
C GLU A 451 27.76 -28.68 -1.83
N VAL A 452 28.82 -29.11 -1.14
CA VAL A 452 29.45 -28.34 -0.05
C VAL A 452 29.98 -27.00 -0.57
N GLU A 453 30.60 -27.00 -1.75
CA GLU A 453 31.11 -25.77 -2.37
C GLU A 453 29.96 -24.82 -2.78
N ARG A 454 28.87 -25.37 -3.34
CA ARG A 454 27.65 -24.62 -3.67
C ARG A 454 27.00 -23.99 -2.43
N LEU A 455 26.85 -24.77 -1.36
CA LEU A 455 26.29 -24.29 -0.10
C LEU A 455 27.19 -23.25 0.57
N SER A 456 28.51 -23.42 0.48
CA SER A 456 29.49 -22.45 1.00
C SER A 456 29.41 -21.11 0.26
N MET A 457 29.22 -21.13 -1.06
CA MET A 457 28.99 -19.90 -1.85
C MET A 457 27.67 -19.21 -1.49
N ALA A 458 26.58 -19.98 -1.36
CA ALA A 458 25.28 -19.44 -0.97
C ALA A 458 25.29 -18.82 0.43
N LEU A 459 25.99 -19.46 1.39
CA LEU A 459 26.15 -18.94 2.74
C LEU A 459 26.91 -17.61 2.74
N ARG A 460 27.97 -17.50 1.93
CA ARG A 460 28.74 -16.26 1.79
C ARG A 460 27.90 -15.13 1.20
N GLU A 461 27.08 -15.41 0.18
CA GLU A 461 26.18 -14.43 -0.42
C GLU A 461 25.11 -13.96 0.58
N PHE A 462 24.53 -14.89 1.34
CA PHE A 462 23.56 -14.56 2.38
C PHE A 462 24.18 -13.69 3.47
N GLN A 463 25.42 -13.98 3.87
CA GLN A 463 26.12 -13.22 4.90
C GLN A 463 26.43 -11.78 4.46
N VAL A 464 26.77 -11.56 3.19
CA VAL A 464 26.93 -10.21 2.62
C VAL A 464 25.60 -9.45 2.65
N LYS A 465 24.51 -10.05 2.17
CA LYS A 465 23.18 -9.43 2.19
C LYS A 465 22.71 -9.11 3.61
N PHE A 466 23.00 -9.99 4.57
CA PHE A 466 22.68 -9.76 5.97
C PHE A 466 23.45 -8.56 6.52
N THR A 467 24.75 -8.43 6.23
CA THR A 467 25.54 -7.27 6.66
C THR A 467 25.06 -5.96 6.03
N GLU A 468 24.69 -5.97 4.74
CA GLU A 468 24.14 -4.78 4.08
C GLU A 468 22.81 -4.35 4.72
N LYS A 469 21.90 -5.30 4.96
CA LYS A 469 20.61 -5.02 5.60
C LYS A 469 20.75 -4.57 7.05
N SER A 470 21.70 -5.13 7.81
CA SER A 470 22.00 -4.65 9.17
C SER A 470 22.49 -3.21 9.16
N LEU A 471 23.32 -2.82 8.18
CA LEU A 471 23.84 -1.46 8.07
C LEU A 471 22.76 -0.46 7.64
N GLU A 472 21.82 -0.89 6.79
CA GLU A 472 20.64 -0.10 6.40
C GLU A 472 19.69 0.12 7.59
N MET A 473 19.47 -0.92 8.41
CA MET A 473 18.65 -0.84 9.62
C MET A 473 19.23 0.13 10.66
N GLU A 474 20.55 0.14 10.83
CA GLU A 474 21.23 1.06 11.75
C GLU A 474 21.11 2.53 11.28
N LYS A 475 21.20 2.77 9.96
CA LYS A 475 20.96 4.11 9.39
C LYS A 475 19.53 4.58 9.63
N LEU A 476 18.54 3.72 9.39
CA LEU A 476 17.14 4.02 9.64
C LEU A 476 16.86 4.35 11.12
N ARG A 477 17.48 3.61 12.05
CA ARG A 477 17.37 3.92 13.49
C ARG A 477 17.96 5.29 13.83
N LYS A 478 19.10 5.63 13.23
CA LYS A 478 19.69 6.95 13.42
C LYS A 478 18.81 8.07 12.86
N ASP A 479 18.24 7.88 11.67
CA ASP A 479 17.31 8.84 11.07
C ASP A 479 16.04 9.01 11.93
N GLU A 480 15.58 7.95 12.60
CA GLU A 480 14.49 7.98 13.57
C GLU A 480 14.86 8.80 14.83
N GLU A 481 16.05 8.60 15.39
CA GLU A 481 16.58 9.37 16.52
C GLU A 481 16.72 10.86 16.18
N ASP A 482 17.29 11.20 15.01
CA ASP A 482 17.45 12.58 14.54
C ASP A 482 16.07 13.26 14.32
N LEU A 483 15.08 12.51 13.83
CA LEU A 483 13.72 13.02 13.67
C LEU A 483 13.04 13.28 15.01
N LEU A 484 13.23 12.39 16.00
CA LEU A 484 12.74 12.57 17.36
C LEU A 484 13.33 13.84 17.99
N GLU A 485 14.64 14.06 17.84
CA GLU A 485 15.29 15.29 18.32
C GLU A 485 14.65 16.54 17.68
N LEU A 486 14.43 16.53 16.36
CA LEU A 486 13.78 17.65 15.66
C LEU A 486 12.34 17.89 16.13
N LEU A 487 11.58 16.84 16.44
CA LEU A 487 10.23 16.95 16.99
C LEU A 487 10.26 17.56 18.39
N THR A 488 11.19 17.16 19.26
CA THR A 488 11.35 17.79 20.59
C THR A 488 11.73 19.27 20.49
N ASP A 489 12.56 19.65 19.51
CA ASP A 489 12.92 21.03 19.22
C ASP A 489 11.72 21.86 18.72
N GLN A 490 10.88 21.26 17.87
CA GLN A 490 9.64 21.91 17.42
C GLN A 490 8.65 22.10 18.56
N ASP A 491 8.46 21.08 19.41
CA ASP A 491 7.60 21.18 20.59
C ASP A 491 8.08 22.26 21.55
N THR A 492 9.40 22.39 21.72
CA THR A 492 10.00 23.45 22.54
C THR A 492 9.72 24.83 21.96
N LYS A 493 9.83 25.00 20.63
CA LYS A 493 9.46 26.26 19.95
C LYS A 493 7.98 26.57 20.03
N ILE A 494 7.11 25.56 19.89
CA ILE A 494 5.67 25.71 20.03
C ILE A 494 5.32 26.18 21.45
N LYS A 495 5.94 25.60 22.48
CA LYS A 495 5.79 26.06 23.87
C LYS A 495 6.23 27.51 24.04
N GLN A 496 7.35 27.91 23.45
CA GLN A 496 7.84 29.30 23.49
C GLN A 496 6.88 30.27 22.78
N TYR A 497 6.37 29.92 21.59
CA TYR A 497 5.41 30.76 20.86
C TYR A 497 4.06 30.85 21.57
N ARG A 498 3.57 29.76 22.17
CA ARG A 498 2.37 29.79 23.01
C ARG A 498 2.57 30.71 24.22
N GLN A 499 3.74 30.67 24.86
CA GLN A 499 4.04 31.57 25.96
C GLN A 499 4.07 33.04 25.50
N GLN A 500 4.71 33.35 24.38
CA GLN A 500 4.71 34.70 23.81
C GLN A 500 3.30 35.18 23.45
N LEU A 501 2.43 34.30 22.94
CA LEU A 501 1.03 34.61 22.65
C LEU A 501 0.21 34.86 23.92
N ARG A 502 0.47 34.12 25.01
CA ARG A 502 -0.12 34.39 26.34
C ARG A 502 0.33 35.75 26.88
N ASP A 503 1.62 36.06 26.78
CA ASP A 503 2.18 37.34 27.22
C ASP A 503 1.59 38.53 26.44
N LEU A 504 1.15 38.31 25.20
CA LEU A 504 0.46 39.28 24.33
C LEU A 504 -1.08 39.34 24.55
N GLY A 505 -1.61 38.60 25.52
CA GLY A 505 -3.02 38.67 25.93
C GLY A 505 -3.97 37.72 25.19
N ALA A 506 -3.47 36.73 24.45
CA ALA A 506 -4.31 35.70 23.84
C ALA A 506 -4.68 34.60 24.85
N GLN A 507 -5.96 34.23 24.94
CA GLN A 507 -6.40 33.03 25.66
C GLN A 507 -6.15 31.80 24.78
N LEU A 508 -5.24 30.93 25.22
CA LEU A 508 -4.97 29.63 24.61
C LEU A 508 -5.44 28.53 25.56
N GLU A 509 -6.26 27.59 25.07
CA GLU A 509 -6.60 26.36 25.78
C GLU A 509 -5.35 25.46 25.84
N ASP A 510 -4.91 25.08 27.05
CA ASP A 510 -3.77 24.18 27.23
C ASP A 510 -4.21 22.72 26.98
N PRO A 511 -3.53 21.96 26.12
CA PRO A 511 -3.80 20.55 25.91
C PRO A 511 -3.14 19.64 26.97
N SER A 512 -2.69 20.18 28.10
CA SER A 512 -1.95 19.43 29.13
C SER A 512 -2.80 18.89 30.29
N ASP A 513 -4.13 19.03 30.25
CA ASP A 513 -5.01 18.59 31.35
C ASP A 513 -5.65 17.20 31.13
N GLU A 514 -5.19 16.39 30.18
CA GLU A 514 -5.76 15.06 29.92
C GLU A 514 -4.90 13.84 30.34
N ASP A 515 -3.73 14.00 30.99
CA ASP A 515 -2.88 12.83 31.31
C ASP A 515 -2.25 12.88 32.71
N ASP A 516 -3.06 13.01 33.77
CA ASP A 516 -2.59 12.74 35.15
C ASP A 516 -3.70 12.23 36.09
N SER A 517 -4.47 11.23 35.64
CA SER A 517 -5.28 10.42 36.55
C SER A 517 -5.25 8.96 36.13
N ASP A 518 -4.19 8.26 36.51
CA ASP A 518 -4.27 6.91 37.07
C ASP A 518 -2.86 6.33 37.27
N GLU A 519 -2.29 6.52 38.47
CA GLU A 519 -1.44 5.50 39.10
C GLU A 519 -1.17 5.88 40.56
N ASN A 520 -1.94 5.29 41.48
CA ASN A 520 -1.48 5.17 42.86
C ASN A 520 -2.02 3.89 43.51
N PRO A 521 -1.34 2.74 43.33
CA PRO A 521 -1.59 1.54 44.11
C PRO A 521 -0.61 1.49 45.26
N ASN A 522 -1.00 2.03 46.43
CA ASN A 522 -0.43 1.53 47.67
C ASN A 522 -1.40 1.69 48.83
N GLY A 523 -2.00 0.58 49.22
CA GLY A 523 -2.71 0.45 50.47
C GLY A 523 -1.73 0.39 51.65
N ALA A 524 -1.98 1.22 52.65
CA ALA A 524 -1.71 0.94 54.06
C ALA A 524 -2.55 1.97 54.83
N ALA A 525 -3.67 1.54 55.37
CA ALA A 525 -3.79 1.19 56.78
C ALA A 525 -3.90 2.44 57.69
N ASP A 526 -5.07 2.50 58.32
CA ASP A 526 -5.21 2.72 59.76
C ASP A 526 -5.61 4.11 60.27
N ASN A 527 -6.79 4.08 60.90
CA ASN A 527 -7.18 4.78 62.12
C ASN A 527 -7.24 6.31 62.18
N GLY A 528 -8.48 6.78 62.34
CA GLY A 528 -8.87 7.28 63.67
C GLY A 528 -9.23 8.77 63.77
N LEU A 529 -10.53 9.00 64.01
CA LEU A 529 -11.06 9.86 65.08
C LEU A 529 -10.38 11.24 65.29
N LYS A 530 -11.03 12.32 64.84
CA LYS A 530 -12.04 13.10 65.59
C LYS A 530 -12.49 14.32 64.80
#